data_AF-A0A141RNA2-F1
#
_entry.id   AF-A0A141RNA2-F1
#
_cell.length_a   1.000
_cell.length_b   1.000
_cell.length_c   1.000
_cell.angle_alpha   90.00
_cell.angle_beta   90.00
_cell.angle_gamma   90.00
#
_symmetry.space_group_name_H-M   'P 1'
#
loop_
_entity.id
_entity.type
_entity.pdbx_description
1 polymer ?
#
loop_
_entity_poly.entity_id
_entity_poly.type
_entity_poly.pdbx_seq_one_letter_code
_entity_poly.pdbx_strand_id
1 'polypeptide(L)'
;MERSRNFYKTIRLGYILISVLIGCIAYNSFYEWQEIEALELDNKKIDEFRKEINNINIQMIKFSLFGETILEWNDKDIEHYHAQRMAMDSMLCRFKATYPAERIDSVRHLLEDKERQMCQIVQILEQQQAINDKITSQVPVIVQKSVQEQPKKSKRKGFLGIFGKKEEAKPTVTTTMHRSFNRNMRTEQQAQSRRLSVHADSLAARNAELNRQLQGLVVQIDGKVQT
;
A
#
# COMPACT_ATOMS: atom_id res chain seq x y z
N MET A 1 97.13 -0.34 0.95
CA MET A 1 96.02 -1.32 0.89
C MET A 1 94.82 -0.98 1.78
N GLU A 2 94.97 -0.29 2.91
CA GLU A 2 93.83 0.04 3.80
C GLU A 2 92.82 1.04 3.23
N ARG A 3 93.27 2.03 2.45
CA ARG A 3 92.41 3.09 1.92
C ARG A 3 91.36 2.57 0.92
N SER A 4 91.73 1.63 0.06
CA SER A 4 90.79 0.98 -0.88
C SER A 4 89.79 0.10 -0.15
N ARG A 5 90.22 -0.62 0.91
CA ARG A 5 89.34 -1.46 1.73
C ARG A 5 88.23 -0.65 2.41
N ASN A 6 88.52 0.56 2.88
CA ASN A 6 87.52 1.44 3.47
C ASN A 6 86.54 2.01 2.44
N PHE A 7 87.02 2.33 1.23
CA PHE A 7 86.16 2.79 0.13
C PHE A 7 85.11 1.74 -0.28
N TYR A 8 85.51 0.47 -0.43
CA TYR A 8 84.56 -0.61 -0.71
C TYR A 8 83.57 -0.88 0.44
N LYS A 9 83.97 -0.67 1.71
CA LYS A 9 83.05 -0.77 2.86
C LYS A 9 81.98 0.33 2.82
N THR A 10 82.34 1.56 2.49
CA THR A 10 81.40 2.69 2.38
C THR A 10 80.40 2.46 1.25
N ILE A 11 80.86 2.00 0.08
CA ILE A 11 79.99 1.66 -1.04
C ILE A 11 79.01 0.54 -0.65
N ARG A 12 79.49 -0.51 0.03
CA ARG A 12 78.63 -1.60 0.50
C ARG A 12 77.58 -1.13 1.49
N LEU A 13 77.94 -0.25 2.43
CA LEU A 13 77.00 0.40 3.36
C LEU A 13 75.94 1.22 2.62
N GLY A 14 76.32 1.96 1.59
CA GLY A 14 75.39 2.70 0.74
C GLY A 14 74.36 1.80 0.07
N TYR A 15 74.81 0.69 -0.53
CA TYR A 15 73.89 -0.29 -1.14
C TYR A 15 72.97 -0.94 -0.12
N ILE A 16 73.47 -1.30 1.06
CA ILE A 16 72.63 -1.84 2.15
C ILE A 16 71.56 -0.83 2.55
N LEU A 17 71.93 0.45 2.70
CA LEU A 17 71.01 1.51 3.09
C LEU A 17 69.93 1.75 2.02
N ILE A 18 70.31 1.74 0.74
CA ILE A 18 69.36 1.82 -0.39
C ILE A 18 68.41 0.63 -0.37
N SER A 19 68.90 -0.60 -0.18
CA SER A 19 68.05 -1.80 -0.10
C SER A 19 67.06 -1.73 1.07
N VAL A 20 67.48 -1.22 2.23
CA VAL A 20 66.58 -1.02 3.38
C VAL A 20 65.50 0.02 3.06
N LEU A 21 65.87 1.16 2.44
CA LEU A 21 64.90 2.18 2.05
C LEU A 21 63.87 1.66 1.04
N ILE A 22 64.31 0.90 0.03
CA ILE A 22 63.40 0.26 -0.94
C ILE A 22 62.47 -0.73 -0.23
N GLY A 23 62.99 -1.53 0.71
CA GLY A 23 62.19 -2.45 1.51
C GLY A 23 61.13 -1.72 2.36
N CYS A 24 61.50 -0.60 3.00
CA CYS A 24 60.56 0.22 3.76
C CYS A 24 59.46 0.82 2.87
N ILE A 25 59.81 1.35 1.69
CA ILE A 25 58.82 1.89 0.74
C ILE A 25 57.89 0.77 0.27
N ALA A 26 58.44 -0.38 -0.14
CA ALA A 26 57.65 -1.52 -0.58
C ALA A 26 56.71 -2.05 0.51
N TYR A 27 57.17 -2.10 1.76
CA TYR A 27 56.34 -2.51 2.89
C TYR A 27 55.17 -1.54 3.14
N ASN A 28 55.44 -0.23 3.17
CA ASN A 28 54.38 0.76 3.36
C ASN A 28 53.37 0.73 2.20
N SER A 29 53.85 0.67 0.95
CA SER A 29 52.97 0.55 -0.21
C SER A 29 52.13 -0.73 -0.17
N PHE A 30 52.70 -1.87 0.25
CA PHE A 30 51.93 -3.11 0.39
C PHE A 30 50.85 -3.00 1.47
N TYR A 31 51.17 -2.37 2.60
CA TYR A 31 50.20 -2.12 3.67
C TYR A 31 49.06 -1.19 3.20
N GLU A 32 49.39 -0.09 2.51
CA GLU A 32 48.40 0.83 1.93
C GLU A 32 47.50 0.13 0.89
N TRP A 33 48.08 -0.72 0.03
CA TRP A 33 47.32 -1.52 -0.93
C TRP A 33 46.31 -2.44 -0.24
N GLN A 34 46.72 -3.11 0.84
CA GLN A 34 45.83 -3.99 1.61
C GLN A 34 44.69 -3.22 2.28
N GLU A 35 44.97 -2.02 2.79
CA GLU A 35 43.96 -1.14 3.39
C GLU A 35 42.95 -0.65 2.33
N ILE A 36 43.42 -0.25 1.15
CA ILE A 36 42.55 0.14 0.03
C ILE A 36 41.66 -1.02 -0.42
N GLU A 37 42.21 -2.23 -0.53
CA GLU A 37 41.44 -3.42 -0.94
C GLU A 37 40.35 -3.77 0.09
N ALA A 38 40.63 -3.63 1.38
CA ALA A 38 39.63 -3.80 2.44
C ALA A 38 38.50 -2.76 2.34
N LEU A 39 38.84 -1.50 2.06
CA LEU A 39 37.88 -0.42 1.86
C LEU A 39 37.03 -0.61 0.59
N GLU A 40 37.62 -1.07 -0.51
CA GLU A 40 36.88 -1.39 -1.74
C GLU A 40 35.86 -2.51 -1.51
N LEU A 41 36.25 -3.55 -0.77
CA LEU A 41 35.37 -4.66 -0.45
C LEU A 41 34.20 -4.22 0.43
N ASP A 42 34.43 -3.32 1.39
CA ASP A 42 33.36 -2.75 2.22
C ASP A 42 32.45 -1.81 1.41
N ASN A 43 33.01 -0.96 0.56
CA ASN A 43 32.24 -0.12 -0.36
C ASN A 43 31.33 -0.95 -1.28
N LYS A 44 31.82 -2.09 -1.78
CA LYS A 44 31.01 -3.01 -2.60
C LYS A 44 29.83 -3.58 -1.81
N LYS A 45 30.03 -3.96 -0.55
CA LYS A 45 28.93 -4.41 0.33
C LYS A 45 27.91 -3.31 0.57
N ILE A 46 28.36 -2.07 0.79
CA ILE A 46 27.48 -0.91 0.96
C ILE A 46 26.67 -0.66 -0.32
N ASP A 47 27.27 -0.75 -1.51
CA ASP A 47 26.57 -0.58 -2.78
C ASP A 47 25.53 -1.68 -3.03
N GLU A 48 25.87 -2.94 -2.74
CA GLU A 48 24.91 -4.06 -2.81
C GLU A 48 23.73 -3.85 -1.86
N PHE A 49 24.00 -3.40 -0.63
CA PHE A 49 22.97 -3.10 0.34
C PHE A 49 22.08 -1.92 -0.09
N ARG A 50 22.65 -0.86 -0.65
CA ARG A 50 21.90 0.28 -1.21
C ARG A 50 20.98 -0.16 -2.35
N LYS A 51 21.45 -1.07 -3.23
CA LYS A 51 20.61 -1.64 -4.30
C LYS A 51 19.45 -2.44 -3.75
N GLU A 52 19.67 -3.24 -2.72
CA GLU A 52 18.60 -4.04 -2.09
C GLU A 52 17.53 -3.15 -1.43
N ILE A 53 17.95 -2.10 -0.70
CA ILE A 53 17.04 -1.09 -0.15
C ILE A 53 16.25 -0.38 -1.25
N ASN A 54 16.92 0.07 -2.32
CA ASN A 54 16.25 0.78 -3.40
C ASN A 54 15.22 -0.12 -4.11
N ASN A 55 15.55 -1.39 -4.31
CA ASN A 55 14.60 -2.36 -4.86
C ASN A 55 13.36 -2.52 -3.97
N ILE A 56 13.52 -2.60 -2.64
CA ILE A 56 12.38 -2.64 -1.71
C ILE A 56 11.56 -1.36 -1.81
N ASN A 57 12.18 -0.19 -1.80
CA ASN A 57 11.46 1.07 -1.92
C ASN A 57 10.65 1.14 -3.21
N ILE A 58 11.23 0.74 -4.34
CA ILE A 58 10.51 0.69 -5.62
C ILE A 58 9.32 -0.28 -5.54
N GLN A 59 9.51 -1.47 -4.97
CA GLN A 59 8.44 -2.46 -4.83
C GLN A 59 7.33 -1.98 -3.88
N MET A 60 7.70 -1.31 -2.79
CA MET A 60 6.77 -0.72 -1.83
C MET A 60 5.96 0.43 -2.46
N ILE A 61 6.60 1.27 -3.28
CA ILE A 61 5.92 2.33 -4.05
C ILE A 61 4.93 1.70 -5.03
N LYS A 62 5.35 0.71 -5.82
CA LYS A 62 4.47 0.00 -6.76
C LYS A 62 3.27 -0.63 -6.05
N PHE A 63 3.50 -1.27 -4.91
CA PHE A 63 2.46 -1.86 -4.09
C PHE A 63 1.49 -0.81 -3.52
N SER A 64 2.00 0.35 -3.10
CA SER A 64 1.14 1.45 -2.64
C SER A 64 0.28 2.02 -3.75
N LEU A 65 0.86 2.21 -4.95
CA LEU A 65 0.18 2.73 -6.12
C LEU A 65 -0.94 1.79 -6.60
N PHE A 66 -0.71 0.48 -6.57
CA PHE A 66 -1.72 -0.50 -6.96
C PHE A 66 -3.00 -0.38 -6.10
N GLY A 67 -2.84 -0.01 -4.82
CA GLY A 67 -3.95 0.26 -3.92
C GLY A 67 -4.86 1.43 -4.33
N GLU A 68 -4.41 2.32 -5.22
CA GLU A 68 -5.21 3.48 -5.69
C GLU A 68 -6.29 3.07 -6.69
N THR A 69 -6.12 1.95 -7.40
CA THR A 69 -7.07 1.45 -8.40
C THR A 69 -8.12 0.50 -7.82
N ILE A 70 -8.28 0.46 -6.49
CA ILE A 70 -9.14 -0.50 -5.78
C ILE A 70 -10.61 -0.52 -6.25
N LEU A 71 -11.09 0.59 -6.80
CA LEU A 71 -12.46 0.70 -7.30
C LEU A 71 -12.73 -0.17 -8.54
N GLU A 72 -11.68 -0.52 -9.29
CA GLU A 72 -11.75 -1.28 -10.55
C GLU A 72 -11.30 -2.73 -10.40
N TRP A 73 -10.94 -3.14 -9.18
CA TRP A 73 -10.37 -4.47 -8.94
C TRP A 73 -11.38 -5.58 -9.20
N ASN A 74 -10.89 -6.64 -9.82
CA ASN A 74 -11.54 -7.94 -9.91
C ASN A 74 -10.76 -9.01 -9.09
N ASP A 75 -11.27 -10.24 -9.06
CA ASP A 75 -10.63 -11.36 -8.35
C ASP A 75 -9.15 -11.56 -8.72
N LYS A 76 -8.76 -11.37 -9.98
CA LYS A 76 -7.36 -11.50 -10.43
C LYS A 76 -6.48 -10.39 -9.90
N ASP A 77 -7.02 -9.19 -9.72
CA ASP A 77 -6.30 -8.06 -9.16
C ASP A 77 -6.04 -8.28 -7.66
N ILE A 78 -6.98 -8.91 -6.95
CA ILE A 78 -6.79 -9.34 -5.56
C ILE A 78 -5.67 -10.39 -5.47
N GLU A 79 -5.69 -11.41 -6.34
CA GLU A 79 -4.61 -12.42 -6.39
C GLU A 79 -3.25 -11.79 -6.72
N HIS A 80 -3.23 -10.85 -7.67
CA HIS A 80 -2.01 -10.14 -8.03
C HIS A 80 -1.47 -9.31 -6.86
N TYR A 81 -2.35 -8.61 -6.14
CA TYR A 81 -2.02 -7.86 -4.95
C TYR A 81 -1.43 -8.75 -3.85
N HIS A 82 -2.05 -9.90 -3.62
CA HIS A 82 -1.57 -10.89 -2.67
C HIS A 82 -0.18 -11.42 -3.03
N ALA A 83 0.04 -11.78 -4.29
CA ALA A 83 1.34 -12.24 -4.79
C ALA A 83 2.43 -11.17 -4.60
N GLN A 84 2.12 -9.91 -4.86
CA GLN A 84 3.06 -8.81 -4.65
C GLN A 84 3.34 -8.58 -3.15
N ARG A 85 2.33 -8.72 -2.28
CA ARG A 85 2.54 -8.69 -0.82
C ARG A 85 3.46 -9.82 -0.38
N MET A 86 3.26 -11.05 -0.88
CA MET A 86 4.14 -12.20 -0.59
C MET A 86 5.57 -11.97 -1.01
N ALA A 87 5.80 -11.38 -2.19
CA ALA A 87 7.13 -11.02 -2.63
C ALA A 87 7.79 -9.99 -1.69
N MET A 88 7.04 -8.99 -1.24
CA MET A 88 7.51 -8.00 -0.26
C MET A 88 7.79 -8.61 1.11
N ASP A 89 6.95 -9.54 1.57
CA ASP A 89 7.14 -10.26 2.82
C ASP A 89 8.42 -11.11 2.82
N SER A 90 8.70 -11.77 1.70
CA SER A 90 9.94 -12.53 1.48
C SER A 90 11.17 -11.63 1.49
N MET A 91 11.12 -10.47 0.82
CA MET A 91 12.19 -9.48 0.86
C MET A 91 12.41 -8.96 2.29
N LEU A 92 11.36 -8.59 3.01
CA LEU A 92 11.42 -8.12 4.41
C LEU A 92 12.03 -9.18 5.34
N CYS A 93 11.73 -10.47 5.13
CA CYS A 93 12.33 -11.55 5.91
C CYS A 93 13.86 -11.61 5.79
N ARG A 94 14.44 -11.29 4.63
CA ARG A 94 15.91 -11.27 4.45
C ARG A 94 16.57 -10.20 5.33
N PHE A 95 15.88 -9.09 5.57
CA PHE A 95 16.38 -7.99 6.40
C PHE A 95 16.34 -8.28 7.90
N LYS A 96 15.65 -9.33 8.35
CA LYS A 96 15.69 -9.75 9.77
C LYS A 96 17.09 -10.13 10.25
N ALA A 97 18.00 -10.50 9.35
CA ALA A 97 19.39 -10.79 9.70
C ALA A 97 20.19 -9.53 10.07
N THR A 98 19.80 -8.37 9.54
CA THR A 98 20.55 -7.10 9.66
C THR A 98 19.84 -6.08 10.56
N TYR A 99 18.51 -6.17 10.68
CA TYR A 99 17.68 -5.23 11.45
C TYR A 99 16.89 -5.93 12.56
N PRO A 100 16.45 -5.18 13.60
CA PRO A 100 15.62 -5.72 14.67
C PRO A 100 14.36 -6.39 14.14
N ALA A 101 14.18 -7.67 14.45
CA ALA A 101 13.06 -8.47 13.97
C ALA A 101 11.70 -7.85 14.34
N GLU A 102 11.59 -7.20 15.50
CA GLU A 102 10.39 -6.52 16.00
C GLU A 102 9.85 -5.46 15.02
N ARG A 103 10.75 -4.68 14.41
CA ARG A 103 10.36 -3.63 13.45
C ARG A 103 9.91 -4.23 12.13
N ILE A 104 10.62 -5.24 11.66
CA ILE A 104 10.27 -5.94 10.42
C ILE A 104 8.92 -6.63 10.58
N ASP A 105 8.68 -7.30 11.71
CA ASP A 105 7.40 -7.97 11.97
C ASP A 105 6.23 -6.99 12.10
N SER A 106 6.47 -5.81 12.69
CA SER A 106 5.47 -4.73 12.70
C SER A 106 5.07 -4.29 11.29
N VAL A 107 6.04 -4.10 10.39
CA VAL A 107 5.77 -3.74 8.98
C VAL A 107 5.00 -4.85 8.27
N ARG A 108 5.38 -6.11 8.48
CA ARG A 108 4.70 -7.26 7.89
C ARG A 108 3.24 -7.35 8.33
N HIS A 109 2.96 -7.19 9.62
CA HIS A 109 1.59 -7.16 10.15
C HIS A 109 0.79 -5.98 9.59
N LEU A 110 1.40 -4.81 9.42
CA LEU A 110 0.73 -3.66 8.82
C LEU A 110 0.36 -3.91 7.35
N LEU A 111 1.24 -4.56 6.58
CA LEU A 111 0.96 -4.94 5.20
C LEU A 111 -0.17 -5.97 5.09
N GLU A 112 -0.21 -6.93 6.03
CA GLU A 112 -1.30 -7.92 6.14
C GLU A 112 -2.63 -7.25 6.49
N ASP A 113 -2.65 -6.33 7.47
CA ASP A 113 -3.85 -5.57 7.83
C ASP A 113 -4.36 -4.72 6.65
N LYS A 114 -3.43 -4.10 5.89
CA LYS A 114 -3.76 -3.34 4.68
C LYS A 114 -4.41 -4.21 3.61
N GLU A 115 -3.84 -5.36 3.30
CA GLU A 115 -4.43 -6.31 2.36
C GLU A 115 -5.84 -6.73 2.79
N ARG A 116 -6.01 -7.09 4.06
CA ARG A 116 -7.30 -7.49 4.60
C ARG A 116 -8.35 -6.39 4.44
N GLN A 117 -7.98 -5.14 4.71
CA GLN A 117 -8.87 -3.99 4.54
C GLN A 117 -9.24 -3.75 3.08
N MET A 118 -8.29 -3.90 2.16
CA MET A 118 -8.57 -3.76 0.73
C MET A 118 -9.54 -4.83 0.23
N CYS A 119 -9.33 -6.10 0.61
CA CYS A 119 -10.27 -7.17 0.28
C CYS A 119 -11.68 -6.90 0.83
N GLN A 120 -11.80 -6.33 2.04
CA GLN A 120 -13.09 -5.94 2.61
C GLN A 120 -13.76 -4.82 1.80
N ILE A 121 -13.00 -3.83 1.32
CA ILE A 121 -13.51 -2.75 0.48
C ILE A 121 -14.07 -3.33 -0.83
N VAL A 122 -13.32 -4.20 -1.51
CA VAL A 122 -13.77 -4.82 -2.76
C VAL A 122 -15.06 -5.61 -2.55
N GLN A 123 -15.14 -6.43 -1.50
CA GLN A 123 -16.37 -7.17 -1.17
C GLN A 123 -17.59 -6.25 -0.94
N ILE A 124 -17.38 -5.10 -0.29
CA ILE A 124 -18.46 -4.13 -0.07
C ILE A 124 -18.88 -3.48 -1.39
N LEU A 125 -17.93 -3.15 -2.27
CA LEU A 125 -18.21 -2.59 -3.60
C LEU A 125 -19.01 -3.57 -4.46
N GLU A 126 -18.65 -4.85 -4.45
CA GLU A 126 -19.39 -5.91 -5.14
C GLU A 126 -20.83 -6.05 -4.61
N GLN A 127 -21.01 -6.04 -3.29
CA GLN A 127 -22.34 -6.06 -2.68
C GLN A 127 -23.18 -4.85 -3.09
N GLN A 128 -22.55 -3.66 -3.15
CA GLN A 128 -23.23 -2.44 -3.57
C GLN A 128 -23.65 -2.50 -5.05
N GLN A 129 -22.81 -3.06 -5.91
CA GLN A 129 -23.12 -3.28 -7.32
C GLN A 129 -24.30 -4.26 -7.48
N ALA A 130 -24.27 -5.40 -6.78
CA ALA A 130 -25.36 -6.38 -6.81
C ALA A 130 -26.70 -5.80 -6.35
N ILE A 131 -26.68 -4.92 -5.33
CA ILE A 131 -27.87 -4.20 -4.88
C ILE A 131 -28.34 -3.20 -5.95
N ASN A 132 -27.43 -2.45 -6.57
CA ASN A 132 -27.75 -1.49 -7.62
C ASN A 132 -28.35 -2.19 -8.86
N ASP A 133 -27.83 -3.36 -9.25
CA ASP A 133 -28.37 -4.18 -10.34
C ASP A 133 -29.76 -4.74 -9.99
N LYS A 134 -29.97 -5.15 -8.73
CA LYS A 134 -31.28 -5.56 -8.22
C LYS A 134 -32.30 -4.41 -8.23
N ILE A 135 -31.87 -3.18 -7.92
CA ILE A 135 -32.73 -1.99 -8.00
C ILE A 135 -33.06 -1.69 -9.48
N THR A 136 -32.06 -1.69 -10.35
CA THR A 136 -32.22 -1.42 -11.79
C THR A 136 -33.13 -2.43 -12.47
N SER A 137 -33.10 -3.70 -12.06
CA SER A 137 -34.00 -4.75 -12.58
C SER A 137 -35.40 -4.73 -11.97
N GLN A 138 -35.59 -4.25 -10.74
CA GLN A 138 -36.90 -4.20 -10.07
C GLN A 138 -37.69 -2.92 -10.32
N VAL A 139 -37.02 -1.78 -10.55
CA VAL A 139 -37.67 -0.50 -10.87
C VAL A 139 -38.60 -0.62 -12.10
N PRO A 140 -38.23 -1.30 -13.21
CA PRO A 140 -39.12 -1.50 -14.35
C PRO A 140 -40.32 -2.41 -14.05
N VAL A 141 -40.16 -3.42 -13.19
CA VAL A 141 -41.23 -4.37 -12.83
C VAL A 141 -42.33 -3.69 -12.02
N ILE A 142 -41.96 -2.74 -11.17
CA ILE A 142 -42.90 -1.92 -10.39
C ILE A 142 -43.65 -0.93 -11.31
N VAL A 143 -42.95 -0.33 -12.28
CA VAL A 143 -43.58 0.55 -13.28
C VAL A 143 -44.54 -0.24 -14.17
N GLN A 144 -44.16 -1.42 -14.66
CA GLN A 144 -45.05 -2.27 -15.47
C GLN A 144 -46.28 -2.76 -14.70
N LYS A 145 -46.13 -3.22 -13.45
CA LYS A 145 -47.29 -3.61 -12.63
C LYS A 145 -48.22 -2.43 -12.32
N SER A 146 -47.69 -1.22 -12.16
CA SER A 146 -48.52 -0.02 -11.97
C SER A 146 -49.31 0.41 -13.22
N VAL A 147 -48.83 0.07 -14.42
CA VAL A 147 -49.57 0.29 -15.68
C VAL A 147 -50.67 -0.76 -15.87
N GLN A 148 -50.46 -2.00 -15.39
CA GLN A 148 -51.45 -3.07 -15.50
C GLN A 148 -52.56 -2.99 -14.43
N GLU A 149 -52.30 -2.35 -13.28
CA GLU A 149 -53.28 -2.11 -12.20
C GLU A 149 -53.97 -0.73 -12.27
N GLN A 150 -54.06 -0.09 -13.45
CA GLN A 150 -54.94 1.07 -13.58
C GLN A 150 -56.39 0.67 -13.25
N PRO A 151 -57.08 1.36 -12.32
CA PRO A 151 -58.45 1.01 -11.96
C PRO A 151 -59.36 1.21 -13.17
N LYS A 152 -60.05 0.13 -13.58
CA LYS A 152 -61.16 0.20 -14.54
C LYS A 152 -62.10 1.33 -14.10
N LYS A 153 -62.15 2.40 -14.89
CA LYS A 153 -63.02 3.57 -14.69
C LYS A 153 -64.41 3.11 -14.25
N SER A 154 -64.81 3.43 -13.02
CA SER A 154 -66.18 3.21 -12.56
C SER A 154 -67.11 4.05 -13.45
N LYS A 155 -67.96 3.38 -14.23
CA LYS A 155 -68.94 4.03 -15.12
C LYS A 155 -69.78 5.03 -14.32
N ARG A 156 -69.77 6.28 -14.75
CA ARG A 156 -70.64 7.34 -14.23
C ARG A 156 -72.07 7.03 -14.68
N LYS A 157 -72.89 6.49 -13.78
CA LYS A 157 -74.34 6.40 -13.97
C LYS A 157 -74.93 7.75 -13.58
N GLY A 158 -75.50 8.46 -14.54
CA GLY A 158 -76.27 9.69 -14.27
C GLY A 158 -77.58 9.35 -13.57
N PHE A 159 -78.00 10.21 -12.65
CA PHE A 159 -79.29 10.93 -12.63
C PHE A 159 -79.37 11.74 -11.32
N LEU A 160 -80.12 12.85 -11.37
CA LEU A 160 -80.45 13.81 -10.32
C LEU A 160 -80.28 13.35 -8.86
N GLY A 161 -79.68 14.21 -8.01
CA GLY A 161 -79.94 14.18 -6.56
C GLY A 161 -78.71 14.32 -5.65
N ILE A 162 -78.43 15.55 -5.26
CA ILE A 162 -77.98 16.04 -3.94
C ILE A 162 -77.35 15.02 -2.93
N PHE A 163 -76.10 15.28 -2.53
CA PHE A 163 -75.33 14.73 -1.39
C PHE A 163 -75.17 13.19 -1.27
N GLY A 164 -74.03 12.68 -1.74
CA GLY A 164 -73.43 11.42 -1.28
C GLY A 164 -71.99 11.69 -0.83
N LYS A 165 -71.69 11.43 0.46
CA LYS A 165 -70.34 11.58 1.05
C LYS A 165 -69.28 10.90 0.18
N LYS A 166 -68.18 11.60 -0.10
CA LYS A 166 -66.95 10.95 -0.57
C LYS A 166 -66.37 10.17 0.60
N GLU A 167 -66.50 8.85 0.56
CA GLU A 167 -65.79 7.96 1.46
C GLU A 167 -64.29 8.06 1.12
N GLU A 168 -63.48 8.47 2.09
CA GLU A 168 -62.04 8.56 1.95
C GLU A 168 -61.48 7.19 1.57
N ALA A 169 -60.89 7.10 0.38
CA ALA A 169 -60.23 5.89 -0.06
C ALA A 169 -59.07 5.57 0.89
N LYS A 170 -59.23 4.49 1.68
CA LYS A 170 -58.16 3.88 2.48
C LYS A 170 -56.94 3.64 1.59
N PRO A 171 -55.71 3.91 2.05
CA PRO A 171 -54.54 3.63 1.24
C PRO A 171 -54.41 2.12 1.07
N THR A 172 -54.61 1.66 -0.17
CA THR A 172 -54.41 0.26 -0.59
C THR A 172 -53.01 -0.20 -0.19
N VAL A 173 -52.92 -1.43 0.33
CA VAL A 173 -51.75 -2.12 0.91
C VAL A 173 -50.45 -1.92 0.11
N THR A 174 -50.54 -1.79 -1.21
CA THR A 174 -49.43 -1.55 -2.16
C THR A 174 -48.70 -0.22 -1.91
N THR A 175 -49.41 0.87 -1.58
CA THR A 175 -48.80 2.20 -1.36
C THR A 175 -48.05 2.26 -0.03
N THR A 176 -48.53 1.54 0.98
CA THR A 176 -47.91 1.44 2.30
C THR A 176 -46.62 0.60 2.24
N MET A 177 -46.63 -0.51 1.48
CA MET A 177 -45.43 -1.33 1.24
C MET A 177 -44.36 -0.61 0.42
N HIS A 178 -44.74 0.13 -0.63
CA HIS A 178 -43.76 0.94 -1.39
C HIS A 178 -43.07 1.99 -0.53
N ARG A 179 -43.84 2.64 0.36
CA ARG A 179 -43.33 3.71 1.21
C ARG A 179 -42.45 3.17 2.36
N SER A 180 -42.73 1.97 2.89
CA SER A 180 -41.88 1.31 3.89
C SER A 180 -40.60 0.74 3.27
N PHE A 181 -40.68 0.10 2.09
CA PHE A 181 -39.51 -0.44 1.38
C PHE A 181 -38.51 0.66 1.00
N ASN A 182 -39.01 1.78 0.46
CA ASN A 182 -38.16 2.92 0.06
C ASN A 182 -37.53 3.65 1.27
N ARG A 183 -38.17 3.61 2.45
CA ARG A 183 -37.60 4.14 3.69
C ARG A 183 -36.49 3.25 4.24
N ASN A 184 -36.72 1.94 4.34
CA ASN A 184 -35.73 1.00 4.86
C ASN A 184 -34.46 0.97 3.99
N MET A 185 -34.64 1.01 2.66
CA MET A 185 -33.52 1.06 1.72
C MET A 185 -32.68 2.34 1.85
N ARG A 186 -33.33 3.51 2.01
CA ARG A 186 -32.60 4.78 2.28
C ARG A 186 -31.85 4.75 3.60
N THR A 187 -32.42 4.15 4.65
CA THR A 187 -31.75 4.05 5.95
C THR A 187 -30.56 3.10 5.93
N GLU A 188 -30.64 1.99 5.18
CA GLU A 188 -29.50 1.07 5.00
C GLU A 188 -28.39 1.72 4.19
N GLN A 189 -28.73 2.41 3.11
CA GLN A 189 -27.76 3.13 2.27
C GLN A 189 -27.05 4.25 3.06
N GLN A 190 -27.78 4.97 3.91
CA GLN A 190 -27.22 6.02 4.76
C GLN A 190 -26.36 5.46 5.90
N ALA A 191 -26.73 4.30 6.46
CA ALA A 191 -25.93 3.61 7.46
C ALA A 191 -24.62 3.05 6.87
N GLN A 192 -24.64 2.51 5.66
CA GLN A 192 -23.44 2.06 4.96
C GLN A 192 -22.56 3.23 4.53
N SER A 193 -23.12 4.34 4.02
CA SER A 193 -22.34 5.55 3.71
C SER A 193 -21.63 6.12 4.94
N ARG A 194 -22.29 6.10 6.11
CA ARG A 194 -21.65 6.45 7.38
C ARG A 194 -20.49 5.52 7.74
N ARG A 195 -20.62 4.20 7.53
CA ARG A 195 -19.53 3.25 7.74
C ARG A 195 -18.35 3.51 6.79
N LEU A 196 -18.64 3.81 5.53
CA LEU A 196 -17.62 4.17 4.53
C LEU A 196 -16.85 5.43 4.93
N SER A 197 -17.55 6.46 5.42
CA SER A 197 -16.94 7.70 5.92
C SER A 197 -16.00 7.42 7.09
N VAL A 198 -16.44 6.62 8.07
CA VAL A 198 -15.62 6.27 9.23
C VAL A 198 -14.35 5.50 8.82
N HIS A 199 -14.47 4.58 7.85
CA HIS A 199 -13.31 3.86 7.34
C HIS A 199 -12.37 4.77 6.53
N ALA A 200 -12.90 5.69 5.72
CA ALA A 200 -12.11 6.68 4.98
C ALA A 200 -11.37 7.66 5.91
N ASP A 201 -12.03 8.13 6.96
CA ASP A 201 -11.43 9.02 7.98
C ASP A 201 -10.33 8.29 8.76
N SER A 202 -10.56 7.02 9.12
CA SER A 202 -9.54 6.16 9.73
C SER A 202 -8.35 5.90 8.79
N LEU A 203 -8.60 5.79 7.49
CA LEU A 203 -7.56 5.60 6.48
C LEU A 203 -6.73 6.87 6.30
N ALA A 204 -7.36 8.04 6.26
CA ALA A 204 -6.70 9.33 6.19
C ALA A 204 -5.80 9.59 7.42
N ALA A 205 -6.30 9.30 8.63
CA ALA A 205 -5.52 9.43 9.85
C ALA A 205 -4.30 8.49 9.88
N ARG A 206 -4.46 7.24 9.43
CA ARG A 206 -3.34 6.28 9.34
C ARG A 206 -2.34 6.65 8.24
N ASN A 207 -2.80 7.20 7.11
CA ASN A 207 -1.92 7.67 6.04
C ASN A 207 -1.08 8.88 6.48
N ALA A 208 -1.67 9.77 7.27
CA ALA A 208 -0.93 10.87 7.91
C ALA A 208 0.16 10.38 8.87
N GLU A 209 -0.13 9.38 9.70
CA GLU A 209 0.88 8.78 10.60
C GLU A 209 1.98 8.03 9.81
N LEU A 210 1.62 7.35 8.73
CA LEU A 210 2.57 6.67 7.85
C LEU A 210 3.53 7.67 7.19
N ASN A 211 3.01 8.78 6.69
CA ASN A 211 3.82 9.88 6.16
C ASN A 211 4.73 10.51 7.23
N ARG A 212 4.25 10.63 8.47
CA ARG A 212 5.05 11.11 9.61
C ARG A 212 6.24 10.19 9.91
N GLN A 213 6.00 8.89 9.91
CA GLN A 213 7.05 7.89 10.16
C GLN A 213 8.07 7.82 9.01
N LEU A 214 7.61 7.93 7.76
CA LEU A 214 8.48 8.03 6.58
C LEU A 214 9.38 9.27 6.64
N GLN A 215 8.82 10.45 6.95
CA GLN A 215 9.63 11.66 7.14
C GLN A 215 10.67 11.51 8.25
N GLY A 216 10.29 10.89 9.38
CA GLY A 216 11.23 10.60 10.47
C GLY A 216 12.38 9.68 10.04
N LEU A 217 12.12 8.74 9.14
CA LEU A 217 13.11 7.84 8.56
C LEU A 217 14.04 8.57 7.59
N VAL A 218 13.49 9.42 6.71
CA VAL A 218 14.28 10.23 5.76
C VAL A 218 15.25 11.16 6.49
N VAL A 219 14.80 11.85 7.55
CA VAL A 219 15.66 12.75 8.34
C VAL A 219 16.79 11.99 9.05
N GLN A 220 16.51 10.79 9.56
CA GLN A 220 17.55 9.97 10.21
C GLN A 220 18.56 9.39 9.21
N ILE A 221 18.11 9.07 7.99
CA ILE A 221 19.00 8.65 6.91
C ILE A 221 19.89 9.82 6.51
N ASP A 222 19.33 11.01 6.29
CA ASP A 222 20.08 12.20 5.88
C ASP A 222 21.13 12.62 6.93
N GLY A 223 20.76 12.58 8.22
CA GLY A 223 21.70 12.83 9.32
C GLY A 223 22.86 11.83 9.40
N LYS A 224 22.63 10.55 9.05
CA LYS A 224 23.69 9.53 9.00
C LYS A 224 24.51 9.55 7.71
N VAL A 225 24.08 10.25 6.67
CA VAL A 225 24.86 10.43 5.44
C VAL A 225 25.79 11.64 5.52
N GLN A 226 25.49 12.63 6.37
CA GLN A 226 26.32 13.81 6.61
C GLN A 226 27.35 13.65 7.74
N THR A 227 27.35 12.53 8.48
CA THR A 227 28.39 12.18 9.47
C THR A 227 29.25 11.06 8.94
#